data_AF-A0A1G9ULM9-F1
#
_entry.id   AF-A0A1G9ULM9-F1
#
_cell.length_a   1.000
_cell.length_b   1.000
_cell.length_c   1.000
_cell.angle_alpha   90.00
_cell.angle_beta   90.00
_cell.angle_gamma   90.00
#
_symmetry.space_group_name_H-M   'P 1'
#
loop_
_entity.id
_entity.type
_entity.pdbx_description
1 polymer ?
#
loop_
_entity_poly.entity_id
_entity_poly.type
_entity_poly.pdbx_seq_one_letter_code
_entity_poly.pdbx_strand_id
1 'polypeptide(L)'
;MTGYMLLIGSFILFIIGLFKEPQGLSTLTNGSLSVWLIFLGSAIIGTAFGHTIYNDSIGKVGVSEAAIFINLNPFFALISAVLFLGEVIIPTQIIGFVFILFGVLLGSGAVDEFIRQTKQKKKIPYSSV
;
A
#
# COMPACT_ATOMS: atom_id res chain seq x y z
N MET A 1 4.67 15.92 3.81
CA MET A 1 4.07 15.85 2.46
C MET A 1 2.73 15.11 2.44
N THR A 2 2.65 13.86 2.93
CA THR A 2 1.42 13.04 2.89
C THR A 2 0.19 13.69 3.54
N GLY A 3 0.35 14.37 4.68
CA GLY A 3 -0.77 15.07 5.34
C GLY A 3 -1.41 16.15 4.46
N TYR A 4 -0.59 16.97 3.77
CA TYR A 4 -1.10 17.98 2.84
C TYR A 4 -1.84 17.35 1.66
N MET A 5 -1.33 16.24 1.12
CA MET A 5 -2.00 15.51 0.02
C MET A 5 -3.39 15.01 0.45
N LEU A 6 -3.50 14.44 1.66
CA LEU A 6 -4.77 13.95 2.19
C LEU A 6 -5.75 15.08 2.48
N LEU A 7 -5.30 16.22 3.01
CA LEU A 7 -6.15 17.38 3.28
C LEU A 7 -6.69 18.00 1.99
N ILE A 8 -5.82 18.24 1.00
CA ILE A 8 -6.22 18.78 -0.30
C ILE A 8 -7.18 17.81 -1.00
N GLY A 9 -6.86 16.51 -1.00
CA GLY A 9 -7.71 15.47 -1.57
C GLY A 9 -9.08 15.39 -0.90
N SER A 10 -9.13 15.42 0.44
CA SER A 10 -10.38 15.43 1.21
C SER A 10 -11.22 16.66 0.90
N PHE A 11 -10.60 17.84 0.76
CA PHE A 11 -11.32 19.06 0.42
C PHE A 11 -11.93 18.97 -0.97
N ILE A 12 -11.16 18.51 -1.96
CA ILE A 12 -11.64 18.33 -3.34
C ILE A 12 -12.78 17.30 -3.38
N LEU A 13 -12.61 16.15 -2.73
CA LEU A 13 -13.63 15.10 -2.66
C LEU A 13 -14.91 15.60 -1.97
N PHE A 14 -14.77 16.40 -0.92
CA PHE A 14 -15.92 17.01 -0.26
C PHE A 14 -16.69 17.94 -1.21
N ILE A 15 -16.00 18.83 -1.93
CA ILE A 15 -16.63 19.71 -2.92
C ILE A 15 -17.32 18.90 -4.02
N ILE A 16 -16.66 17.87 -4.57
CA ILE A 16 -17.28 16.99 -5.57
C ILE A 16 -18.52 16.30 -4.99
N GLY A 17 -18.45 15.84 -3.73
CA GLY A 17 -19.57 15.22 -3.02
C GLY A 17 -20.78 16.13 -2.92
N LEU A 18 -20.61 17.44 -2.66
CA LEU A 18 -21.72 18.39 -2.61
C LEU A 18 -22.49 18.49 -3.93
N PHE A 19 -21.81 18.34 -5.08
CA PHE A 19 -22.47 18.35 -6.40
C PHE A 19 -23.03 16.99 -6.80
N LYS A 20 -22.32 15.90 -6.51
CA LYS A 20 -22.69 14.55 -6.94
C LYS A 20 -23.77 13.93 -6.04
N GLU A 21 -23.78 14.29 -4.77
CA GLU A 21 -24.73 13.82 -3.76
C GLU A 21 -25.35 15.03 -3.02
N PRO A 22 -26.30 15.75 -3.63
CA PRO A 22 -26.88 16.97 -3.05
C PRO A 22 -27.58 16.75 -1.69
N GLN A 23 -28.03 15.52 -1.43
CA GLN A 23 -28.63 15.10 -0.16
C GLN A 23 -27.65 14.32 0.73
N GLY A 24 -26.36 14.24 0.38
CA GLY A 24 -25.37 13.46 1.14
C GLY A 24 -25.15 13.98 2.57
N LEU A 25 -25.28 15.29 2.79
CA LEU A 25 -25.12 15.86 4.14
C LEU A 25 -26.27 15.48 5.08
N SER A 26 -27.49 15.31 4.57
CA SER A 26 -28.64 14.93 5.40
C SER A 26 -28.66 13.44 5.76
N THR A 27 -27.92 12.60 5.04
CA THR A 27 -27.77 11.18 5.39
C THR A 27 -26.78 10.98 6.53
N LEU A 28 -25.84 11.91 6.74
CA LEU A 28 -24.85 11.84 7.83
C LEU A 28 -25.48 11.82 9.22
N THR A 29 -26.60 12.51 9.41
CA THR A 29 -27.33 12.54 10.69
C THR A 29 -28.04 11.22 11.01
N ASN A 30 -28.27 10.38 10.00
CA ASN A 30 -28.91 9.07 10.13
C ASN A 30 -27.89 7.93 10.23
N GLY A 31 -26.59 8.23 10.19
CA GLY A 31 -25.53 7.23 10.29
C GLY A 31 -25.48 6.58 11.68
N SER A 32 -25.47 5.25 11.73
CA SER A 32 -25.30 4.51 12.99
C SER A 32 -23.90 4.69 13.59
N LEU A 33 -23.77 4.55 14.91
CA LEU A 33 -22.48 4.69 15.60
C LEU A 33 -21.43 3.71 15.07
N SER A 34 -21.82 2.50 14.67
CA SER A 34 -20.90 1.51 14.11
C SER A 34 -20.27 1.97 12.79
N VAL A 35 -21.04 2.62 11.91
CA VAL A 35 -20.53 3.19 10.65
C VAL A 35 -19.48 4.25 10.93
N TRP A 36 -19.73 5.14 11.89
CA TRP A 36 -18.77 6.17 12.29
C TRP A 36 -17.48 5.59 12.89
N LEU A 37 -17.60 4.55 13.73
CA LEU A 37 -16.45 3.87 14.30
C LEU A 37 -15.61 3.16 13.22
N ILE A 38 -16.25 2.50 12.26
CA ILE A 38 -15.55 1.86 11.14
C ILE A 38 -14.87 2.92 10.24
N PHE A 39 -15.57 4.02 9.95
CA PHE A 39 -15.03 5.12 9.15
C PHE A 39 -13.80 5.76 9.80
N LEU A 40 -13.91 6.15 11.09
CA LEU A 40 -12.80 6.74 11.83
C LEU A 40 -11.67 5.72 12.06
N GLY A 41 -12.01 4.46 12.37
CA GLY A 41 -11.04 3.39 12.50
C GLY A 41 -10.23 3.17 11.21
N SER A 42 -10.90 3.16 10.05
CA SER A 42 -10.23 3.09 8.75
C SER A 42 -9.32 4.30 8.51
N ALA A 43 -9.78 5.52 8.81
CA ALA A 43 -8.99 6.73 8.60
C ALA A 43 -7.75 6.79 9.50
N ILE A 44 -7.88 6.41 10.77
CA ILE A 44 -6.80 6.51 11.76
C ILE A 44 -5.85 5.31 11.64
N ILE A 45 -6.37 4.09 11.70
CA ILE A 45 -5.56 2.86 11.73
C ILE A 45 -5.13 2.48 10.33
N GLY A 46 -6.07 2.41 9.39
CA GLY A 46 -5.80 1.98 8.01
C GLY A 46 -4.95 2.98 7.24
N THR A 47 -5.22 4.28 7.40
CA THR A 47 -4.56 5.32 6.61
C THR A 47 -3.47 6.05 7.40
N ALA A 48 -3.83 6.79 8.46
CA ALA A 48 -2.89 7.69 9.12
C ALA A 48 -1.71 6.96 9.77
N PHE A 49 -1.97 5.89 10.51
CA PHE A 49 -0.95 5.10 11.17
C PHE A 49 -0.08 4.35 10.15
N GLY A 50 -0.69 3.69 9.17
CA GLY A 50 0.01 2.99 8.09
C GLY A 50 0.95 3.91 7.31
N HIS A 51 0.49 5.09 6.88
CA HIS A 51 1.33 6.06 6.18
C HIS A 51 2.43 6.65 7.06
N THR A 52 2.17 6.88 8.36
CA THR A 52 3.19 7.37 9.29
C THR A 52 4.33 6.35 9.42
N ILE A 53 4.00 5.08 9.66
CA ILE A 53 5.00 4.00 9.75
C ILE A 53 5.75 3.84 8.44
N TYR A 54 5.05 3.85 7.31
CA TYR A 54 5.68 3.70 6.00
C TYR A 54 6.65 4.85 5.69
N ASN A 55 6.23 6.09 5.94
CA ASN A 55 7.07 7.27 5.74
C ASN A 55 8.32 7.26 6.64
N ASP A 56 8.16 6.86 7.90
CA ASP A 56 9.29 6.69 8.82
C ASP A 56 10.23 5.56 8.39
N SER A 57 9.67 4.46 7.88
CA SER A 57 10.43 3.30 7.40
C SER A 57 11.28 3.65 6.17
N ILE A 58 10.78 4.47 5.24
CA ILE A 58 11.56 4.93 4.08
C ILE A 58 12.90 5.54 4.52
N GLY A 59 12.89 6.37 5.56
CA GLY A 59 14.10 7.01 6.08
C GLY A 59 15.10 6.02 6.69
N LYS A 60 14.64 4.84 7.11
CA LYS A 60 15.45 3.79 7.76
C LYS A 60 15.97 2.76 6.77
N VAL A 61 15.14 2.32 5.81
CA VAL A 61 15.46 1.22 4.90
C VAL A 61 15.94 1.67 3.53
N GLY A 62 15.77 2.96 3.19
CA GLY A 62 16.08 3.47 1.87
C GLY A 62 14.88 3.44 0.92
N VAL A 63 14.94 4.26 -0.12
CA VAL A 63 13.84 4.45 -1.08
C VAL A 63 13.64 3.20 -1.94
N SER A 64 14.71 2.55 -2.37
CA SER A 64 14.65 1.36 -3.25
C SER A 64 13.99 0.18 -2.54
N GLU A 65 14.41 -0.11 -1.32
CA GLU A 65 13.85 -1.18 -0.49
C GLU A 65 12.40 -0.89 -0.14
N ALA A 66 12.07 0.33 0.29
CA ALA A 66 10.69 0.72 0.60
C ALA A 66 9.77 0.62 -0.63
N ALA A 67 10.27 0.94 -1.83
CA ALA A 67 9.54 0.79 -3.07
C ALA A 67 9.17 -0.67 -3.36
N ILE A 68 10.02 -1.64 -3.01
CA ILE A 68 9.68 -3.07 -3.16
C ILE A 68 8.51 -3.43 -2.22
N PHE A 69 8.57 -2.99 -0.96
CA PHE A 69 7.54 -3.31 0.04
C PHE A 69 6.18 -2.72 -0.29
N ILE A 70 6.09 -1.44 -0.70
CA ILE A 70 4.78 -0.83 -0.99
C ILE A 70 4.09 -1.49 -2.18
N ASN A 71 4.87 -2.06 -3.10
CA ASN A 71 4.32 -2.79 -4.22
C ASN A 71 3.80 -4.19 -3.86
N LEU A 72 4.00 -4.67 -2.63
CA LEU A 72 3.34 -5.86 -2.11
C LEU A 72 1.92 -5.58 -1.61
N ASN A 73 1.46 -4.33 -1.59
CA ASN A 73 0.09 -4.00 -1.20
C ASN A 73 -0.98 -4.84 -1.94
N PRO A 74 -0.90 -5.09 -3.27
CA PRO A 74 -1.87 -5.94 -3.97
C PRO A 74 -1.88 -7.39 -3.47
N PHE A 75 -0.74 -7.93 -3.04
CA PHE A 75 -0.65 -9.26 -2.42
C PHE A 75 -1.48 -9.33 -1.14
N PHE A 76 -1.21 -8.40 -0.22
CA PHE A 76 -1.90 -8.34 1.07
C PHE A 76 -3.37 -8.00 0.90
N ALA A 77 -3.72 -7.17 -0.08
CA ALA A 77 -5.10 -6.87 -0.43
C ALA A 77 -5.85 -8.13 -0.90
N LEU A 78 -5.25 -8.93 -1.80
CA LEU A 78 -5.85 -10.17 -2.27
C LEU A 78 -6.06 -11.18 -1.13
N ILE A 79 -5.05 -11.37 -0.27
CA ILE A 79 -5.17 -12.26 0.90
C ILE A 79 -6.25 -11.75 1.85
N SER A 80 -6.28 -10.46 2.13
CA SER A 80 -7.26 -9.86 3.03
C SER A 80 -8.68 -9.96 2.47
N ALA A 81 -8.86 -9.83 1.15
CA ALA A 81 -10.16 -10.02 0.50
C ALA A 81 -10.71 -11.43 0.71
N VAL A 82 -9.86 -12.46 0.60
CA VAL A 82 -10.28 -13.85 0.89
C VAL A 82 -10.59 -14.02 2.38
N LEU A 83 -9.71 -13.54 3.26
CA LEU A 83 -9.84 -13.79 4.71
C LEU A 83 -10.99 -13.02 5.36
N PHE A 84 -11.20 -11.76 4.99
CA PHE A 84 -12.16 -10.87 5.64
C PHE A 84 -13.46 -10.72 4.85
N LEU A 85 -13.42 -10.72 3.52
CA LEU A 85 -14.61 -10.56 2.68
C LEU A 85 -15.15 -11.90 2.16
N GLY A 86 -14.38 -12.99 2.27
CA GLY A 86 -14.78 -14.30 1.76
C GLY A 86 -14.80 -14.38 0.23
N GLU A 87 -14.05 -13.50 -0.45
CA GLU A 87 -14.00 -13.48 -1.91
C GLU A 87 -13.30 -14.73 -2.47
N VAL A 88 -13.77 -15.23 -3.61
CA VAL A 88 -13.12 -16.33 -4.33
C VAL A 88 -12.11 -15.75 -5.30
N ILE A 89 -10.84 -16.13 -5.15
CA ILE A 89 -9.79 -15.70 -6.08
C ILE A 89 -10.03 -16.34 -7.44
N ILE A 90 -10.28 -15.52 -8.46
CA ILE A 90 -10.41 -15.97 -9.83
C ILE A 90 -9.04 -16.01 -10.54
N PRO A 91 -8.85 -16.86 -11.55
CA PRO A 91 -7.55 -17.03 -12.22
C PRO A 91 -6.97 -15.72 -12.78
N THR A 92 -7.81 -14.78 -13.22
CA THR A 92 -7.35 -13.49 -13.74
C THR A 92 -6.71 -12.61 -12.66
N GLN A 93 -7.16 -12.68 -11.41
CA GLN A 93 -6.52 -11.98 -10.29
C GLN A 93 -5.14 -12.56 -9.98
N ILE A 94 -4.98 -13.89 -10.09
CA ILE A 94 -3.68 -14.55 -9.91
C ILE A 94 -2.71 -14.10 -11.01
N ILE A 95 -3.16 -14.07 -12.27
CA ILE A 95 -2.35 -13.58 -13.37
C ILE A 95 -1.94 -12.12 -13.12
N GLY A 96 -2.90 -11.26 -12.76
CA GLY A 96 -2.62 -9.86 -12.42
C GLY A 96 -1.60 -9.73 -11.28
N PHE A 97 -1.73 -10.55 -10.24
CA PHE A 97 -0.78 -10.59 -9.14
C PHE A 97 0.64 -10.98 -9.59
N VAL A 98 0.77 -12.01 -10.43
CA VAL A 98 2.05 -12.42 -11.01
C VAL A 98 2.66 -11.30 -11.86
N PHE A 99 1.85 -10.61 -12.68
CA PHE A 99 2.30 -9.45 -13.46
C PHE A 99 2.82 -8.32 -12.58
N ILE A 100 2.14 -8.02 -11.47
CA ILE A 100 2.60 -7.02 -10.49
C ILE A 100 3.96 -7.45 -9.92
N LEU A 101 4.10 -8.68 -9.44
CA LEU A 101 5.38 -9.17 -8.89
C LEU A 101 6.54 -9.02 -9.88
N PHE A 102 6.33 -9.40 -11.15
CA PHE A 102 7.36 -9.23 -12.18
C PHE A 102 7.69 -7.75 -12.43
N GLY A 103 6.67 -6.89 -12.56
CA GLY A 103 6.88 -5.45 -12.75
C GLY A 103 7.70 -4.82 -11.62
N VAL A 104 7.48 -5.27 -10.39
CA VAL A 104 8.18 -4.77 -9.20
C VAL A 104 9.62 -5.24 -9.16
N LEU A 105 9.87 -6.53 -9.40
CA LEU A 105 11.23 -7.08 -9.43
C LEU A 105 12.09 -6.39 -10.49
N LEU A 106 11.52 -6.12 -11.67
CA LEU A 106 12.21 -5.44 -12.75
C LEU A 106 12.37 -3.94 -12.50
N GLY A 107 11.32 -3.26 -12.01
CA GLY A 107 11.28 -1.80 -11.87
C GLY A 107 12.01 -1.24 -10.65
N SER A 108 12.17 -2.04 -9.59
CA SER A 108 12.83 -1.60 -8.34
C SER A 108 14.36 -1.69 -8.36
N GLY A 109 14.95 -2.24 -9.42
CA GLY A 109 16.39 -2.56 -9.45
C GLY A 109 16.78 -3.68 -8.48
N ALA A 110 15.80 -4.33 -7.81
CA ALA A 110 16.05 -5.44 -6.89
C ALA A 110 16.82 -6.56 -7.57
N VAL A 111 16.51 -6.87 -8.83
CA VAL A 111 17.22 -7.89 -9.62
C VAL A 111 18.70 -7.56 -9.75
N ASP A 112 19.05 -6.30 -10.02
CA ASP A 112 20.45 -5.87 -10.15
C ASP A 112 21.19 -5.94 -8.80
N GLU A 113 20.52 -5.54 -7.71
CA GLU A 113 21.04 -5.64 -6.34
C GLU A 113 21.29 -7.12 -5.95
N PHE A 114 20.34 -8.02 -6.21
CA PHE A 114 20.45 -9.45 -5.95
C PHE A 114 21.58 -10.11 -6.77
N ILE A 115 21.71 -9.77 -8.05
CA ILE A 115 22.79 -10.29 -8.91
C ILE A 115 24.15 -9.80 -8.41
N ARG A 116 24.25 -8.54 -7.97
CA ARG A 116 25.49 -7.94 -7.48
C ARG A 116 25.94 -8.55 -6.16
N GLN A 117 25.03 -8.79 -5.21
CA GLN A 117 25.32 -9.49 -3.95
C GLN A 117 25.79 -10.94 -4.18
N THR A 118 25.17 -11.65 -5.13
CA THR A 118 25.55 -13.03 -5.48
C THR A 118 26.94 -13.08 -6.13
N LYS A 119 27.29 -12.11 -6.98
CA LYS A 119 28.64 -11.98 -7.58
C LYS A 119 29.71 -11.59 -6.56
N GLN A 120 29.38 -10.77 -5.56
CA GLN A 120 30.32 -10.38 -4.49
C GLN A 120 30.62 -11.54 -3.53
N LYS A 121 29.63 -12.34 -3.13
CA LYS A 121 29.88 -13.56 -2.33
C LYS A 121 30.78 -14.58 -3.04
N LYS A 122 30.72 -14.67 -4.37
CA LYS A 122 31.61 -15.53 -5.18
C LYS A 122 33.05 -15.00 -5.30
N LYS A 123 33.30 -13.72 -4.98
CA LYS A 123 34.61 -13.06 -5.07
C LYS A 123 35.39 -13.03 -3.75
N ILE A 124 34.95 -13.73 -2.71
CA ILE A 124 35.74 -13.99 -1.50
C ILE A 124 36.29 -15.43 -1.58
N PRO A 125 37.32 -15.73 -2.40
CA PRO A 125 38.12 -16.92 -2.19
C PRO A 125 39.03 -16.67 -0.97
N TYR A 126 38.99 -17.60 -0.03
CA TYR A 126 39.99 -17.83 1.02
C TYR A 126 41.37 -17.22 0.68
N SER A 127 41.71 -16.12 1.34
CA SER A 127 43.04 -15.51 1.38
C SER A 127 43.04 -14.62 2.63
N SER A 128 43.76 -14.88 3.71
CA SER A 128 44.90 -15.76 3.96
C SER A 128 45.05 -15.89 5.48
N VAL A 129 45.15 -17.12 6.00
CA VAL A 129 45.84 -17.41 7.28
C VAL A 129 47.33 -17.41 7.00
#